data_AF-A0A943BFP9-F1
#
_entry.id   AF-A0A943BFP9-F1
#
_cell.length_a   1.000
_cell.length_b   1.000
_cell.length_c   1.000
_cell.angle_alpha   90.00
_cell.angle_beta   90.00
_cell.angle_gamma   90.00
#
_symmetry.space_group_name_H-M   'P 1'
#
loop_
_entity.id
_entity.type
_entity.pdbx_description
1 polymer ?
#
loop_
_entity_poly.entity_id
_entity_poly.type
_entity_poly.pdbx_seq_one_letter_code
_entity_poly.pdbx_strand_id
1 'polypeptide(L)'
;MNKDNMRYFLVETFEFSDEQLAAIDCQIPMTQKIYDSILDRCMEIGSGADRIFYRMLLEYPDFLSVYANRIEQEVNERYPDIDFPQQTPEELQAGWEDLCRRIRERYGDDAI
;
A
#
# COMPACT_ATOMS: atom_id res chain seq x y z
N MET A 1 -3.50 22.92 -13.23
CA MET A 1 -3.50 21.89 -12.17
C MET A 1 -3.69 20.53 -12.84
N ASN A 2 -2.78 19.58 -12.64
CA ASN A 2 -2.91 18.24 -13.23
C ASN A 2 -4.15 17.53 -12.64
N LYS A 3 -4.90 16.78 -13.44
CA LYS A 3 -6.11 16.08 -12.99
C LYS A 3 -5.82 15.11 -11.83
N ASP A 4 -4.66 14.45 -11.88
CA ASP A 4 -4.24 13.51 -10.83
C ASP A 4 -3.94 14.24 -9.52
N ASN A 5 -3.28 15.40 -9.57
CA ASN A 5 -3.00 16.20 -8.38
C ASN A 5 -4.29 16.71 -7.71
N MET A 6 -5.33 17.03 -8.49
CA MET A 6 -6.63 17.40 -7.94
C MET A 6 -7.30 16.19 -7.27
N ARG A 7 -7.23 15.00 -7.87
CA ARG A 7 -7.79 13.78 -7.28
C ARG A 7 -7.11 13.43 -5.96
N TYR A 8 -5.77 13.48 -5.90
CA TYR A 8 -5.04 13.24 -4.66
C TYR A 8 -5.39 14.25 -3.57
N PHE A 9 -5.45 15.54 -3.93
CA PHE A 9 -5.85 16.59 -2.99
C PHE A 9 -7.26 16.36 -2.42
N LEU A 10 -8.22 15.97 -3.26
CA LEU A 10 -9.59 15.68 -2.81
C LEU A 10 -9.63 14.46 -1.88
N VAL A 11 -8.89 13.40 -2.20
CA VAL A 11 -8.79 12.21 -1.34
C VAL A 11 -8.17 12.56 0.00
N GLU A 12 -7.02 13.26 0.00
CA GLU A 12 -6.38 13.73 1.22
C GLU A 12 -7.33 14.60 2.06
N THR A 13 -8.06 15.53 1.44
CA THR A 13 -8.90 16.48 2.18
C THR A 13 -10.20 15.88 2.74
N PHE A 14 -10.82 14.93 2.03
CA PHE A 14 -12.18 14.48 2.37
C PHE A 14 -12.28 13.04 2.86
N GLU A 15 -11.28 12.21 2.62
CA GLU A 15 -11.38 10.78 2.91
C GLU A 15 -10.66 10.36 4.21
N PHE A 16 -9.89 11.25 4.82
CA PHE A 16 -9.20 11.00 6.09
C PHE A 16 -9.80 11.85 7.21
N SER A 17 -9.73 11.35 8.44
CA SER A 17 -10.14 12.11 9.62
C SER A 17 -9.12 13.20 9.97
N ASP A 18 -9.55 14.22 10.73
CA ASP A 18 -8.66 15.30 11.18
C ASP A 18 -7.44 14.78 11.95
N GLU A 19 -7.61 13.72 12.77
CA GLU A 19 -6.52 13.10 13.53
C GLU A 19 -5.52 12.39 12.60
N GLN A 20 -6.03 11.67 11.59
CA GLN A 20 -5.19 11.02 10.58
C GLN A 20 -4.40 12.06 9.78
N LEU A 21 -5.06 13.13 9.34
CA LEU A 21 -4.41 14.22 8.60
C LEU A 21 -3.36 14.94 9.44
N ALA A 22 -3.66 15.25 10.69
CA ALA A 22 -2.69 15.85 11.59
C ALA A 22 -1.44 14.97 11.77
N ALA A 23 -1.59 13.64 11.79
CA ALA A 23 -0.44 12.73 11.87
C ALA A 23 0.32 12.63 10.53
N ILE A 24 -0.39 12.54 9.41
CA ILE A 24 0.19 12.52 8.04
C ILE A 24 1.01 13.79 7.77
N ASP A 25 0.52 14.94 8.23
CA ASP A 25 1.19 16.24 8.13
C ASP A 25 2.20 16.48 9.25
N CYS A 26 2.46 15.48 10.09
CA CYS A 26 3.40 15.52 11.20
C CYS A 26 3.10 16.63 12.24
N GLN A 27 1.87 17.11 12.30
CA GLN A 27 1.39 18.08 13.31
C GLN A 27 1.24 17.42 14.68
N ILE A 28 0.94 16.12 14.70
CA ILE A 28 0.96 15.28 15.90
C ILE A 28 1.87 14.06 15.69
N PRO A 29 2.42 13.47 16.77
CA PRO A 29 3.24 12.27 16.66
C PRO A 29 2.45 11.09 16.10
N MET A 30 3.06 10.36 15.17
CA MET A 30 2.52 9.09 14.70
C MET A 30 2.52 8.05 15.83
N THR A 31 1.42 7.33 15.97
CA THR A 31 1.29 6.19 16.90
C THR A 31 0.83 4.97 16.12
N GLN A 32 1.05 3.76 16.64
CA GLN A 32 0.62 2.52 15.98
C GLN A 32 -0.88 2.54 15.65
N LYS A 33 -1.71 3.02 16.59
CA LYS A 33 -3.15 3.09 16.40
C LYS A 33 -3.55 4.01 15.23
N ILE A 34 -2.89 5.16 15.11
CA ILE A 34 -3.16 6.11 14.03
C ILE A 34 -2.64 5.55 12.71
N TYR A 35 -1.43 4.99 12.71
CA TYR A 35 -0.82 4.35 11.55
C TYR A 35 -1.71 3.23 10.98
N ASP A 36 -2.16 2.30 11.82
CA ASP A 36 -3.04 1.20 11.43
C ASP A 36 -4.33 1.75 10.81
N SER A 37 -4.94 2.76 11.45
CA SER A 37 -6.16 3.38 10.96
C SER A 37 -5.98 4.08 9.62
N ILE A 38 -4.82 4.71 9.37
CA ILE A 38 -4.48 5.31 8.07
C ILE A 38 -4.34 4.23 7.00
N LEU A 39 -3.65 3.12 7.29
CA LEU A 39 -3.46 2.04 6.31
C LEU A 39 -4.76 1.33 5.99
N ASP A 40 -5.58 1.02 7.00
CA ASP A 40 -6.90 0.43 6.79
C ASP A 40 -7.76 1.35 5.90
N ARG A 41 -7.70 2.66 6.14
CA ARG A 41 -8.40 3.65 5.31
C ARG A 41 -7.84 3.71 3.87
N CYS A 42 -6.52 3.61 3.70
CA CYS A 42 -5.91 3.53 2.37
C CYS A 42 -6.41 2.31 1.60
N MET A 43 -6.53 1.15 2.27
CA MET A 43 -7.05 -0.08 1.66
C MET A 43 -8.52 0.05 1.25
N GLU A 44 -9.35 0.75 2.03
CA GLU A 44 -10.74 1.05 1.68
C GLU A 44 -10.87 1.97 0.45
N ILE A 45 -10.00 2.99 0.34
CA ILE A 45 -10.00 3.95 -0.77
C ILE A 45 -9.38 3.34 -2.05
N GLY A 46 -8.42 2.42 -1.89
CA GLY A 46 -7.66 1.81 -2.97
C GLY A 46 -6.75 2.81 -3.69
N SER A 47 -6.64 2.70 -5.02
CA SER A 47 -5.69 3.47 -5.86
C SER A 47 -5.68 4.99 -5.68
N GLY A 48 -6.76 5.56 -5.11
CA GLY A 48 -6.81 6.99 -4.79
C GLY A 48 -5.86 7.40 -3.65
N ALA A 49 -5.49 6.47 -2.78
CA ALA A 49 -4.66 6.70 -1.59
C ALA A 49 -3.22 6.17 -1.73
N ASP A 50 -2.84 5.61 -2.89
CA ASP A 50 -1.53 4.98 -3.12
C ASP A 50 -0.35 5.87 -2.68
N ARG A 51 -0.44 7.17 -2.95
CA ARG A 51 0.61 8.13 -2.57
C ARG A 51 0.83 8.18 -1.06
N ILE A 52 -0.25 8.24 -0.27
CA ILE A 52 -0.16 8.21 1.19
C ILE A 52 0.29 6.83 1.64
N PHE A 53 -0.29 5.76 1.08
CA PHE A 53 0.05 4.39 1.43
C PHE A 53 1.55 4.14 1.31
N TYR A 54 2.15 4.39 0.14
CA TYR A 54 3.59 4.19 -0.07
C TYR A 54 4.45 5.11 0.79
N ARG A 55 4.00 6.35 1.03
CA ARG A 55 4.69 7.28 1.94
C ARG A 55 4.75 6.70 3.36
N MET A 56 3.63 6.19 3.88
CA MET A 56 3.57 5.58 5.21
C MET A 56 4.48 4.35 5.33
N LEU A 57 4.57 3.50 4.31
CA LEU A 57 5.48 2.34 4.32
C LEU A 57 6.95 2.75 4.45
N LEU A 58 7.34 3.84 3.79
CA LEU A 58 8.72 4.32 3.78
C LEU A 58 9.10 5.10 5.05
N GLU A 59 8.19 5.94 5.56
CA GLU A 59 8.45 6.81 6.70
C GLU A 59 8.36 6.05 8.05
N TYR A 60 7.60 4.97 8.10
CA TYR A 60 7.25 4.28 9.35
C TYR A 60 7.43 2.74 9.29
N PRO A 61 8.64 2.24 8.97
CA PRO A 61 8.91 0.81 8.79
C PRO A 61 8.68 -0.02 10.06
N ASP A 62 8.92 0.57 11.24
CA ASP A 62 8.70 -0.10 12.52
C ASP A 62 7.20 -0.37 12.76
N PHE A 63 6.35 0.63 12.48
CA PHE A 63 4.91 0.50 12.59
C PHE A 63 4.34 -0.46 11.53
N LEU A 64 4.89 -0.44 10.31
CA LEU A 64 4.57 -1.39 9.25
C LEU A 64 4.82 -2.84 9.70
N SER A 65 5.96 -3.11 10.33
CA SER A 65 6.31 -4.46 10.76
C SER A 65 5.28 -5.01 11.75
N VAL A 66 4.81 -4.18 12.69
CA VAL A 66 3.75 -4.55 13.64
C VAL A 66 2.42 -4.78 12.93
N TYR A 67 2.04 -3.89 12.00
CA TYR A 67 0.80 -4.00 11.23
C TYR A 67 0.78 -5.29 10.38
N ALA A 68 1.87 -5.58 9.68
CA ALA A 68 2.03 -6.77 8.84
C ALA A 68 1.94 -8.06 9.67
N ASN A 69 2.63 -8.11 10.81
CA ASN A 69 2.56 -9.26 11.72
C ASN A 69 1.14 -9.49 12.23
N ARG A 70 0.37 -8.43 12.50
CA ARG A 70 -1.03 -8.56 12.92
C ARG A 70 -1.89 -9.19 11.83
N ILE A 71 -1.74 -8.76 10.57
CA ILE A 71 -2.45 -9.34 9.43
C ILE A 71 -2.06 -10.82 9.26
N GLU A 72 -0.77 -11.12 9.32
CA GLU A 72 -0.29 -12.50 9.21
C GLU A 72 -0.89 -13.40 10.29
N GLN A 73 -0.93 -12.92 11.54
CA GLN A 73 -1.59 -13.63 12.64
C GLN A 73 -3.08 -13.84 12.38
N GLU A 74 -3.82 -12.79 11.98
CA GLU A 74 -5.26 -12.90 11.70
C GLU A 74 -5.53 -13.91 10.57
N VAL A 75 -4.72 -13.88 9.51
CA VAL A 75 -4.83 -14.82 8.39
C VAL A 75 -4.55 -16.24 8.85
N ASN A 76 -3.48 -16.46 9.61
CA ASN A 76 -3.12 -17.79 10.13
C ASN A 76 -4.18 -18.34 11.09
N GLU A 77 -4.78 -17.51 11.93
CA GLU A 77 -5.85 -17.91 12.84
C GLU A 77 -7.15 -18.24 12.10
N ARG A 78 -7.49 -17.45 11.09
CA ARG A 78 -8.74 -17.58 10.34
C ARG A 78 -8.68 -18.68 9.27
N TYR A 79 -7.49 -18.95 8.76
CA TYR A 79 -7.24 -19.87 7.66
C TYR A 79 -6.03 -20.78 7.96
N PRO A 80 -6.08 -21.59 9.03
CA PRO A 80 -4.93 -22.37 9.48
C PRO A 80 -4.49 -23.46 8.48
N ASP A 81 -5.40 -23.87 7.59
CA ASP A 81 -5.18 -24.93 6.60
C ASP A 81 -4.91 -24.37 5.19
N ILE A 82 -4.83 -23.05 5.02
CA ILE A 82 -4.45 -22.44 3.74
C ILE A 82 -2.93 -22.35 3.68
N ASP A 83 -2.32 -23.30 2.99
CA ASP A 83 -0.96 -23.12 2.48
C ASP A 83 -1.01 -22.15 1.31
N PHE A 84 -0.45 -20.95 1.50
CA PHE A 84 -0.18 -20.07 0.37
C PHE A 84 0.83 -20.76 -0.55
N PRO A 85 0.55 -20.88 -1.86
CA PRO A 85 1.50 -21.49 -2.78
C PRO A 85 2.78 -20.66 -2.76
N GLN A 86 3.87 -21.25 -2.29
CA GLN A 86 5.18 -20.64 -2.41
C GLN A 86 5.56 -20.62 -3.89
N GLN A 87 5.88 -19.45 -4.41
CA GLN A 87 6.37 -19.33 -5.77
C GLN A 87 7.81 -19.83 -5.82
N THR A 88 8.08 -20.72 -6.76
CA THR A 88 9.45 -21.11 -7.10
C THR A 88 10.20 -19.93 -7.74
N PRO A 89 11.54 -19.89 -7.68
CA PRO A 89 12.33 -18.88 -8.39
C PRO A 89 11.99 -18.79 -9.88
N GLU A 90 11.70 -19.93 -10.51
CA GLU A 90 11.31 -20.03 -11.91
C GLU A 90 9.94 -19.38 -12.18
N GLU A 91 8.95 -19.59 -11.30
CA GLU A 91 7.63 -18.96 -11.43
C GLU A 91 7.69 -17.45 -11.20
N LEU A 92 8.51 -17.00 -10.25
CA LEU A 92 8.79 -15.57 -10.02
C LEU A 92 9.41 -14.93 -11.26
N GLN A 93 10.42 -15.57 -11.85
CA GLN A 93 11.08 -15.10 -13.06
C GLN A 93 10.10 -15.08 -14.26
N ALA A 94 9.30 -16.12 -14.45
CA ALA A 94 8.30 -16.16 -15.51
C ALA A 94 7.23 -15.07 -15.34
N GLY A 95 6.77 -14.83 -14.11
CA GLY A 95 5.85 -13.74 -13.80
C GLY A 95 6.45 -12.36 -14.08
N TRP A 96 7.73 -12.17 -13.77
CA TRP A 96 8.45 -10.94 -14.09
C TRP A 96 8.58 -10.72 -15.61
N GLU A 97 8.94 -11.76 -16.36
CA GLU A 97 9.04 -11.69 -17.82
C GLU A 97 7.70 -11.38 -18.49
N ASP A 98 6.61 -11.99 -18.01
CA ASP A 98 5.26 -11.69 -18.48
C ASP A 98 4.89 -10.22 -18.22
N LEU A 99 5.16 -9.72 -17.02
CA LEU A 99 4.93 -8.32 -16.68
C LEU A 99 5.73 -7.40 -17.60
N CYS A 100 7.02 -7.68 -17.80
CA CYS A 100 7.88 -6.89 -18.68
C CYS A 100 7.37 -6.87 -20.12
N ARG A 101 6.94 -8.03 -20.65
CA ARG A 101 6.32 -8.14 -21.98
C ARG A 101 5.10 -7.22 -22.10
N ARG A 102 4.17 -7.26 -21.14
CA ARG A 102 2.96 -6.41 -21.16
C ARG A 102 3.29 -4.92 -21.07
N ILE A 103 4.33 -4.54 -20.32
CA ILE A 103 4.77 -3.15 -20.21
C ILE A 103 5.32 -2.68 -21.57
N ARG A 104 6.20 -3.47 -22.21
CA ARG A 104 6.73 -3.15 -23.55
C ARG A 104 5.63 -3.06 -24.61
N GLU A 105 4.69 -4.00 -24.61
CA GLU A 105 3.53 -3.97 -25.51
C GLU A 105 2.68 -2.70 -25.35
N ARG A 106 2.59 -2.15 -24.13
CA ARG A 106 1.73 -0.99 -23.84
C ARG A 106 2.46 0.35 -23.98
N TYR A 107 3.74 0.41 -23.65
CA TYR A 107 4.49 1.66 -23.50
C TYR A 107 5.71 1.77 -24.42
N GLY A 108 6.00 0.74 -25.21
CA GLY A 108 7.15 0.67 -26.11
C GLY A 108 8.33 -0.10 -25.51
N ASP A 109 9.20 -0.62 -26.38
CA ASP A 109 10.30 -1.50 -25.98
C ASP A 109 11.31 -0.85 -25.01
N ASP A 110 11.41 0.48 -25.01
CA ASP A 110 12.33 1.26 -24.17
C ASP A 110 11.78 1.58 -22.77
N ALA A 111 10.60 1.07 -22.38
CA ALA A 111 9.95 1.44 -21.13
C ALA A 111 10.61 0.87 -19.85
N ILE A 112 11.44 -0.19 -19.98
CA ILE A 112 12.08 -0.96 -18.90
C ILE A 112 13.31 -1.73 -19.38
#